data_AF-A0A536MKP3-F1
#
_entry.id   AF-A0A536MKP3-F1
#
_cell.length_a   1.000
_cell.length_b   1.000
_cell.length_c   1.000
_cell.angle_alpha   90.00
_cell.angle_beta   90.00
_cell.angle_gamma   90.00
#
_symmetry.space_group_name_H-M   'P 1'
#
loop_
_entity.id
_entity.type
_entity.pdbx_description
1 polymer ?
#
loop_
_entity_poly.entity_id
_entity_poly.type
_entity_poly.pdbx_seq_one_letter_code
_entity_poly.pdbx_strand_id
1 'polypeptide(L)'
;MGPRDRDPARISGAQARPGAGREAGHLAARGGEGHQGEPEPHRRSRNRGRGPSESAAGTRPGGRQPRAQRGRTAPQGIHVAALAPRKPVTAFDVSVGISPRQSFDSWAEFVKGLEAEGVRRLWAIDSQLAMKDVYTGLVVAALNTTRIGLGTGVTNAVTRHPTVTANAIAAVAEISRGRAILGLGAGDSALYGIGLKPQKVVEVEEAIGFFRSRVDAVPIYLAVSQERMCQLAGRQADGAIVMGPAQPDMVRRQVEWIEGGLKAAGRDRRTFEIEFIATVATSPDDVRSWASTQARLLAHHRELPESLVPFRDEIKASEESYDYAEHLSTHATHSGAVSDELVRTLAIVGTPSECVERLRALQATGLDSMIFPLAGRGRLERWRKLRDEILAQIIV
;
A
#
# COMPACT_ATOMS: atom_id res chain seq x y z
N MET A 1 -58.08 -32.09 22.01
CA MET A 1 -59.06 -33.14 22.38
C MET A 1 -60.29 -32.90 21.53
N GLY A 2 -60.78 -33.69 20.58
CA GLY A 2 -60.58 -35.03 19.99
C GLY A 2 -61.87 -35.30 19.15
N PRO A 3 -62.12 -36.46 18.51
CA PRO A 3 -61.31 -37.41 17.74
C PRO A 3 -61.75 -37.48 16.24
N ARG A 4 -60.87 -37.72 15.26
CA ARG A 4 -60.58 -39.02 14.57
C ARG A 4 -61.80 -39.84 14.12
N ASP A 5 -62.02 -39.98 12.80
CA ASP A 5 -61.57 -41.12 11.97
C ASP A 5 -62.39 -41.26 10.67
N ARG A 6 -61.67 -41.50 9.56
CA ARG A 6 -61.83 -42.63 8.59
C ARG A 6 -61.53 -42.20 7.15
N ASP A 7 -60.34 -42.60 6.71
CA ASP A 7 -60.03 -42.96 5.33
C ASP A 7 -60.33 -44.47 5.14
N PRO A 8 -60.69 -44.95 3.93
CA PRO A 8 -59.72 -45.82 3.27
C PRO A 8 -59.69 -45.77 1.73
N ALA A 9 -58.49 -45.49 1.21
CA ALA A 9 -57.64 -46.35 0.38
C ALA A 9 -57.87 -46.53 -1.15
N ARG A 10 -56.70 -46.71 -1.82
CA ARG A 10 -56.36 -47.37 -3.11
C ARG A 10 -56.26 -46.44 -4.34
N ILE A 11 -55.23 -46.45 -5.22
CA ILE A 11 -54.21 -47.44 -5.64
C ILE A 11 -53.09 -46.74 -6.46
N SER A 12 -51.85 -47.26 -6.36
CA SER A 12 -50.66 -47.27 -7.28
C SER A 12 -50.17 -46.00 -8.02
N GLY A 13 -48.89 -45.77 -8.26
CA GLY A 13 -47.70 -46.60 -8.06
C GLY A 13 -46.45 -45.98 -8.71
N ALA A 14 -45.29 -46.43 -8.20
CA ALA A 14 -43.97 -46.56 -8.82
C ALA A 14 -43.13 -45.32 -9.21
N GLN A 15 -42.03 -45.19 -8.45
CA GLN A 15 -40.76 -44.54 -8.79
C GLN A 15 -39.87 -45.42 -9.70
N ALA A 16 -39.02 -44.81 -10.54
CA ALA A 16 -37.62 -45.21 -10.85
C ALA A 16 -37.01 -44.12 -11.79
N ARG A 17 -36.09 -43.24 -11.35
CA ARG A 17 -34.61 -43.34 -11.20
C ARG A 17 -33.79 -43.13 -12.50
N PRO A 18 -32.51 -42.67 -12.39
CA PRO A 18 -31.97 -41.54 -13.16
C PRO A 18 -30.96 -41.94 -14.27
N GLY A 19 -30.70 -41.01 -15.20
CA GLY A 19 -29.68 -41.14 -16.25
C GLY A 19 -28.61 -40.05 -16.18
N ALA A 20 -27.35 -40.50 -16.16
CA ALA A 20 -26.13 -39.69 -16.19
C ALA A 20 -25.82 -39.15 -17.60
N GLY A 21 -25.05 -38.05 -17.67
CA GLY A 21 -24.46 -37.56 -18.91
C GLY A 21 -23.62 -36.30 -18.69
N ARG A 22 -22.32 -36.49 -18.41
CA ARG A 22 -21.28 -35.46 -18.53
C ARG A 22 -20.86 -35.40 -19.99
N GLU A 23 -20.87 -34.21 -20.60
CA GLU A 23 -20.01 -33.93 -21.75
C GLU A 23 -19.40 -32.52 -21.62
N ALA A 24 -18.07 -32.50 -21.76
CA ALA A 24 -17.23 -31.34 -21.79
C ALA A 24 -17.10 -30.85 -23.24
N GLY A 25 -17.44 -29.60 -23.50
CA GLY A 25 -17.24 -28.96 -24.79
C GLY A 25 -15.81 -28.44 -24.93
N HIS A 26 -14.98 -29.18 -25.65
CA HIS A 26 -13.76 -28.70 -26.31
C HIS A 26 -14.12 -27.69 -27.41
N LEU A 27 -13.54 -26.49 -27.36
CA LEU A 27 -13.48 -25.59 -28.50
C LEU A 27 -12.10 -25.73 -29.15
N ALA A 28 -12.06 -26.52 -30.21
CA ALA A 28 -10.90 -26.71 -31.08
C ALA A 28 -10.86 -25.64 -32.18
N ALA A 29 -9.63 -25.29 -32.53
CA ALA A 29 -9.22 -24.39 -33.58
C ALA A 29 -9.61 -24.86 -35.00
N ARG A 30 -9.90 -23.90 -35.88
CA ARG A 30 -9.68 -23.90 -37.34
C ARG A 30 -9.21 -22.46 -37.64
N GLY A 31 -8.06 -22.19 -38.26
CA GLY A 31 -7.58 -22.73 -39.52
C GLY A 31 -7.90 -21.70 -40.61
N GLY A 32 -6.96 -20.82 -40.93
CA GLY A 32 -7.07 -19.80 -41.97
C GLY A 32 -5.68 -19.29 -42.36
N GLU A 33 -5.28 -19.60 -43.57
CA GLU A 33 -3.95 -19.49 -44.15
C GLU A 33 -3.57 -18.05 -44.56
N GLY A 34 -2.26 -17.76 -44.52
CA GLY A 34 -1.57 -17.08 -45.63
C GLY A 34 -1.46 -15.55 -45.62
N HIS A 35 -0.36 -15.03 -45.05
CA HIS A 35 0.62 -14.25 -45.83
C HIS A 35 1.89 -13.98 -45.02
N GLN A 36 3.00 -14.56 -45.50
CA GLN A 36 4.35 -14.23 -45.08
C GLN A 36 4.79 -12.98 -45.83
N GLY A 37 5.35 -12.01 -45.10
CA GLY A 37 6.03 -10.84 -45.66
C GLY A 37 7.11 -10.40 -44.69
N GLU A 38 8.33 -10.90 -44.85
CA GLU A 38 9.50 -10.40 -44.16
C GLU A 38 9.93 -9.03 -44.74
N PRO A 39 10.54 -8.14 -43.93
CA PRO A 39 10.92 -6.80 -44.35
C PRO A 39 12.38 -6.74 -44.85
N GLU A 40 12.61 -6.17 -46.03
CA GLU A 40 13.96 -5.79 -46.49
C GLU A 40 14.30 -4.30 -46.24
N PRO A 41 15.59 -3.95 -46.07
CA PRO A 41 16.02 -2.74 -45.38
C PRO A 41 16.40 -1.60 -46.33
N HIS A 42 15.83 -0.40 -46.13
CA HIS A 42 16.29 0.79 -46.84
C HIS A 42 17.59 1.35 -46.25
N ARG A 43 18.66 1.20 -47.04
CA ARG A 43 20.01 1.72 -46.83
C ARG A 43 20.04 3.26 -46.78
N ARG A 44 20.81 3.75 -45.81
CA ARG A 44 21.28 5.14 -45.68
C ARG A 44 22.15 5.54 -46.88
N SER A 45 21.76 6.60 -47.58
CA SER A 45 22.64 7.33 -48.50
C SER A 45 23.45 8.37 -47.72
N ARG A 46 24.76 8.12 -47.61
CA ARG A 46 25.78 9.08 -47.18
C ARG A 46 26.34 9.72 -48.44
N ASN A 47 26.14 11.01 -48.64
CA ASN A 47 26.83 11.74 -49.70
C ASN A 47 28.14 12.31 -49.16
N ARG A 48 29.27 11.72 -49.57
CA ARG A 48 30.64 12.25 -49.41
C ARG A 48 31.09 12.74 -50.78
N GLY A 49 31.27 14.05 -50.93
CA GLY A 49 32.05 14.65 -52.01
C GLY A 49 33.23 15.40 -51.39
N ARG A 50 34.46 15.04 -51.77
CA ARG A 50 35.72 15.69 -51.40
C ARG A 50 36.29 16.44 -52.61
N GLY A 51 36.83 17.63 -52.34
CA GLY A 51 38.06 18.18 -52.94
C GLY A 51 37.90 19.45 -53.81
N PRO A 52 38.97 20.24 -54.04
CA PRO A 52 40.24 20.35 -53.30
C PRO A 52 40.58 21.79 -52.84
N SER A 53 41.74 21.89 -52.19
CA SER A 53 42.40 23.00 -51.49
C SER A 53 42.83 24.19 -52.35
N GLU A 54 42.89 25.38 -51.74
CA GLU A 54 44.00 26.34 -51.93
C GLU A 54 44.08 27.38 -50.79
N SER A 55 45.30 27.83 -50.54
CA SER A 55 45.80 28.62 -49.41
C SER A 55 45.63 30.13 -49.56
N ALA A 56 45.39 30.86 -48.47
CA ALA A 56 46.02 32.17 -48.24
C ALA A 56 45.81 32.63 -46.78
N ALA A 57 46.89 33.13 -46.19
CA ALA A 57 46.95 33.75 -44.88
C ALA A 57 46.18 35.09 -44.87
N GLY A 58 45.43 35.34 -43.80
CA GLY A 58 44.71 36.58 -43.57
C GLY A 58 44.35 36.76 -42.10
N THR A 59 44.99 37.74 -41.48
CA THR A 59 44.79 38.31 -40.13
C THR A 59 43.34 38.34 -39.65
N ARG A 60 43.07 37.75 -38.47
CA ARG A 60 41.78 37.87 -37.75
C ARG A 60 41.84 38.98 -36.70
N PRO A 61 40.94 39.97 -36.73
CA PRO A 61 40.57 40.73 -35.54
C PRO A 61 39.25 40.19 -34.94
N GLY A 62 39.11 40.32 -33.62
CA GLY A 62 37.81 40.43 -32.97
C GLY A 62 37.21 39.12 -32.45
N GLY A 63 37.09 39.04 -31.12
CA GLY A 63 36.58 37.90 -30.41
C GLY A 63 35.08 37.63 -30.62
N ARG A 64 34.72 36.35 -30.52
CA ARG A 64 33.41 35.92 -30.05
C ARG A 64 33.63 34.84 -29.00
N GLN A 65 33.42 35.22 -27.74
CA GLN A 65 33.26 34.27 -26.66
C GLN A 65 32.13 33.29 -27.01
N PRO A 66 32.25 31.99 -26.66
CA PRO A 66 31.14 31.07 -26.80
C PRO A 66 29.99 31.58 -25.94
N ARG A 67 28.81 31.76 -26.53
CA ARG A 67 27.57 32.06 -25.81
C ARG A 67 27.39 30.96 -24.77
N ALA A 68 27.55 31.32 -23.49
CA ALA A 68 27.12 30.49 -22.38
C ALA A 68 25.67 30.07 -22.65
N GLN A 69 25.43 28.75 -22.73
CA GLN A 69 24.08 28.24 -22.65
C GLN A 69 23.53 28.74 -21.31
N ARG A 70 22.60 29.70 -21.37
CA ARG A 70 21.86 30.14 -20.17
C ARG A 70 21.31 28.88 -19.54
N GLY A 71 21.78 28.60 -18.33
CA GLY A 71 21.37 27.44 -17.55
C GLY A 71 19.85 27.37 -17.59
N ARG A 72 19.32 26.25 -18.06
CA ARG A 72 17.91 25.92 -17.86
C ARG A 72 17.71 25.94 -16.35
N THR A 73 17.09 26.98 -15.83
CA THR A 73 16.61 27.02 -14.46
C THR A 73 15.77 25.76 -14.27
N ALA A 74 16.13 24.94 -13.28
CA ALA A 74 15.31 23.79 -12.94
C ALA A 74 13.86 24.27 -12.77
N PRO A 75 12.86 23.58 -13.37
CA PRO A 75 11.48 24.02 -13.23
C PRO A 75 11.17 24.17 -11.75
N GLN A 76 10.56 25.30 -11.35
CA GLN A 76 10.17 25.56 -9.97
C GLN A 76 9.22 24.45 -9.47
N GLY A 77 9.27 24.13 -8.17
CA GLY A 77 8.36 23.17 -7.54
C GLY A 77 6.89 23.63 -7.62
N ILE A 78 5.96 22.72 -7.38
CA ILE A 78 4.55 23.08 -7.26
C ILE A 78 4.37 23.65 -5.86
N HIS A 79 4.19 24.97 -5.77
CA HIS A 79 3.95 25.62 -4.49
C HIS A 79 2.59 25.20 -3.94
N VAL A 80 2.62 24.44 -2.85
CA VAL A 80 1.44 24.16 -2.02
C VAL A 80 1.54 25.07 -0.81
N ALA A 81 0.43 25.69 -0.40
CA ALA A 81 0.41 26.53 0.79
C ALA A 81 0.91 25.74 2.01
N ALA A 82 1.75 26.38 2.83
CA ALA A 82 2.32 25.75 4.02
C ALA A 82 1.21 25.19 4.92
N LEU A 83 1.39 23.95 5.34
CA LEU A 83 0.44 23.28 6.23
C LEU A 83 0.46 23.92 7.61
N ALA A 84 -0.70 23.93 8.28
CA ALA A 84 -0.74 24.26 9.70
C ALA A 84 0.20 23.31 10.47
N PRO A 85 0.93 23.81 11.48
CA PRO A 85 1.83 22.98 12.27
C PRO A 85 1.07 21.79 12.85
N ARG A 86 1.67 20.60 12.75
CA ARG A 86 1.09 19.38 13.29
C ARG A 86 0.84 19.55 14.78
N LYS A 87 -0.38 19.26 15.22
CA LYS A 87 -0.64 19.10 16.66
C LYS A 87 0.25 17.96 17.18
N PRO A 88 0.90 18.13 18.34
CA PRO A 88 1.56 17.02 19.02
C PRO A 88 0.58 15.86 19.16
N VAL A 89 1.06 14.62 18.98
CA VAL A 89 0.25 13.44 19.30
C VAL A 89 0.14 13.40 20.83
N THR A 90 -1.03 13.78 21.35
CA THR A 90 -1.27 13.87 22.80
C THR A 90 -2.10 12.72 23.36
N ALA A 91 -2.64 11.86 22.48
CA ALA A 91 -3.44 10.68 22.80
C ALA A 91 -3.22 9.60 21.71
N PHE A 92 -3.54 8.34 22.01
CA PHE A 92 -3.39 7.23 21.06
C PHE A 92 -4.42 7.34 19.94
N ASP A 93 -4.00 7.98 18.84
CA ASP A 93 -4.87 8.23 17.70
C ASP A 93 -4.99 6.99 16.81
N VAL A 94 -6.11 6.88 16.08
CA VAL A 94 -6.37 5.74 15.19
C VAL A 94 -6.57 6.19 13.75
N SER A 95 -5.84 5.53 12.87
CA SER A 95 -5.92 5.65 11.42
C SER A 95 -6.54 4.39 10.81
N VAL A 96 -6.99 4.48 9.56
CA VAL A 96 -7.61 3.35 8.85
C VAL A 96 -6.98 3.14 7.47
N GLY A 97 -6.59 1.89 7.18
CA GLY A 97 -6.05 1.47 5.88
C GLY A 97 -7.13 0.88 4.98
N ILE A 98 -7.27 1.35 3.74
CA ILE A 98 -8.42 1.01 2.90
C ILE A 98 -8.05 0.81 1.44
N SER A 99 -8.50 -0.31 0.88
CA SER A 99 -8.48 -0.56 -0.56
C SER A 99 -9.69 0.10 -1.24
N PRO A 100 -9.50 1.01 -2.21
CA PRO A 100 -10.59 1.60 -2.99
C PRO A 100 -11.12 0.59 -4.03
N ARG A 101 -11.82 -0.45 -3.57
CA ARG A 101 -12.44 -1.48 -4.43
C ARG A 101 -13.92 -1.19 -4.72
N GLN A 102 -14.57 -0.39 -3.88
CA GLN A 102 -16.00 -0.06 -3.97
C GLN A 102 -16.28 1.07 -4.97
N SER A 103 -17.55 1.33 -5.28
CA SER A 103 -17.94 2.55 -6.02
C SER A 103 -17.50 3.81 -5.28
N PHE A 104 -17.24 4.89 -6.03
CA PHE A 104 -16.85 6.15 -5.39
C PHE A 104 -18.01 6.81 -4.63
N ASP A 105 -19.27 6.49 -4.97
CA ASP A 105 -20.43 6.92 -4.18
C ASP A 105 -20.42 6.29 -2.79
N SER A 106 -20.20 4.97 -2.71
CA SER A 106 -20.05 4.28 -1.42
C SER A 106 -18.80 4.72 -0.67
N TRP A 107 -17.73 5.10 -1.40
CA TRP A 107 -16.52 5.66 -0.81
C TRP A 107 -16.79 6.99 -0.10
N ALA A 108 -17.53 7.90 -0.72
CA ALA A 108 -17.86 9.21 -0.15
C ALA A 108 -18.63 9.11 1.17
N GLU A 109 -19.64 8.24 1.25
CA GLU A 109 -20.39 8.03 2.48
C GLU A 109 -19.54 7.34 3.56
N PHE A 110 -18.68 6.42 3.15
CA PHE A 110 -17.80 5.72 4.07
C PHE A 110 -16.77 6.65 4.73
N VAL A 111 -16.11 7.52 3.96
CA VAL A 111 -15.11 8.46 4.51
C VAL A 111 -15.73 9.55 5.38
N LYS A 112 -16.97 10.00 5.09
CA LYS A 112 -17.76 10.84 6.01
C LYS A 112 -18.00 10.12 7.34
N GLY A 113 -18.39 8.85 7.25
CA GLY A 113 -18.55 7.99 8.42
C GLY A 113 -17.28 7.95 9.27
N LEU A 114 -16.12 7.64 8.69
CA LEU A 114 -14.85 7.60 9.43
C LEU A 114 -14.52 8.94 10.12
N GLU A 115 -14.70 10.08 9.45
CA GLU A 115 -14.48 11.40 10.07
C GLU A 115 -15.46 11.69 11.22
N ALA A 116 -16.73 11.28 11.07
CA ALA A 116 -17.74 11.43 12.11
C ALA A 116 -17.43 10.57 13.36
N GLU A 117 -16.83 9.39 13.16
CA GLU A 117 -16.40 8.51 14.24
C GLU A 117 -15.04 8.91 14.87
N GLY A 118 -14.44 10.03 14.43
CA GLY A 118 -13.20 10.57 15.01
C GLY A 118 -11.90 9.96 14.50
N VAL A 119 -11.92 9.22 13.38
CA VAL A 119 -10.70 8.68 12.77
C VAL A 119 -9.75 9.81 12.37
N ARG A 120 -8.47 9.70 12.75
CA ARG A 120 -7.45 10.73 12.49
C ARG A 120 -7.04 10.79 11.02
N ARG A 121 -6.77 9.63 10.43
CA ARG A 121 -6.26 9.52 9.05
C ARG A 121 -6.87 8.35 8.29
N LEU A 122 -7.07 8.60 7.00
CA LEU A 122 -7.37 7.61 5.99
C LEU A 122 -6.12 7.34 5.17
N TRP A 123 -5.67 6.08 5.13
CA TRP A 123 -4.58 5.60 4.29
C TRP A 123 -5.16 4.78 3.13
N ALA A 124 -5.18 5.35 1.92
CA ALA A 124 -5.69 4.70 0.71
C ALA A 124 -4.59 3.87 0.04
N ILE A 125 -4.79 2.56 -0.08
CA ILE A 125 -3.80 1.62 -0.64
C ILE A 125 -3.73 1.76 -2.17
N ASP A 126 -2.52 1.74 -2.73
CA ASP A 126 -2.26 1.92 -4.16
C ASP A 126 -1.69 0.63 -4.78
N SER A 127 -2.54 -0.15 -5.44
CA SER A 127 -2.17 -1.37 -6.17
C SER A 127 -3.07 -1.54 -7.38
N GLN A 128 -2.58 -1.10 -8.55
CA GLN A 128 -3.37 -0.81 -9.75
C GLN A 128 -4.08 -2.00 -10.39
N LEU A 129 -3.61 -3.23 -10.15
CA LEU A 129 -4.28 -4.44 -10.66
C LEU A 129 -5.38 -4.96 -9.72
N ALA A 130 -5.40 -4.49 -8.48
CA ALA A 130 -6.32 -4.97 -7.44
C ALA A 130 -7.34 -3.91 -7.02
N MET A 131 -7.05 -2.63 -7.22
CA MET A 131 -7.78 -1.51 -6.62
C MET A 131 -7.98 -0.38 -7.64
N LYS A 132 -8.95 0.51 -7.39
CA LYS A 132 -9.13 1.73 -8.19
C LYS A 132 -8.00 2.73 -7.90
N ASP A 133 -7.92 3.77 -8.73
CA ASP A 133 -6.91 4.80 -8.60
C ASP A 133 -6.94 5.49 -7.23
N VAL A 134 -5.78 5.53 -6.58
CA VAL A 134 -5.61 6.04 -5.22
C VAL A 134 -5.89 7.53 -5.11
N TYR A 135 -5.44 8.34 -6.08
CA TYR A 135 -5.60 9.80 -6.03
C TYR A 135 -7.05 10.21 -6.27
N THR A 136 -7.75 9.51 -7.15
CA THR A 136 -9.19 9.69 -7.35
C THR A 136 -9.94 9.42 -6.04
N GLY A 137 -9.61 8.33 -5.33
CA GLY A 137 -10.17 8.05 -4.01
C GLY A 137 -9.88 9.14 -2.98
N LEU A 138 -8.65 9.67 -2.96
CA LEU A 138 -8.28 10.76 -2.06
C LEU A 138 -8.98 12.09 -2.41
N VAL A 139 -9.21 12.39 -3.69
CA VAL A 139 -9.99 13.58 -4.10
C VAL A 139 -11.44 13.46 -3.64
N VAL A 140 -12.08 12.29 -3.85
CA VAL A 140 -13.45 12.06 -3.35
C VAL A 140 -13.48 12.20 -1.83
N ALA A 141 -12.48 11.68 -1.12
CA ALA A 141 -12.38 11.85 0.33
C ALA A 141 -12.21 13.33 0.72
N ALA A 142 -11.33 14.06 0.04
CA ALA A 142 -11.07 15.48 0.29
C ALA A 142 -12.32 16.34 0.14
N LEU A 143 -13.14 16.09 -0.89
CA LEU A 143 -14.39 16.82 -1.15
C LEU A 143 -15.51 16.50 -0.16
N ASN A 144 -15.43 15.38 0.55
CA ASN A 144 -16.49 14.91 1.45
C ASN A 144 -16.11 14.96 2.93
N THR A 145 -14.95 15.52 3.27
CA THR A 145 -14.41 15.56 4.64
C THR A 145 -13.72 16.89 4.91
N THR A 146 -13.56 17.25 6.18
CA THR A 146 -13.06 18.58 6.57
C THR A 146 -11.86 18.54 7.53
N ARG A 147 -11.61 17.41 8.19
CA ARG A 147 -10.62 17.26 9.27
C ARG A 147 -9.72 16.04 9.11
N ILE A 148 -10.25 14.91 8.67
CA ILE A 148 -9.47 13.65 8.57
C ILE A 148 -8.27 13.84 7.64
N GLY A 149 -7.09 13.37 8.05
CA GLY A 149 -5.90 13.37 7.20
C GLY A 149 -6.02 12.34 6.07
N LEU A 150 -5.41 12.63 4.92
CA LEU A 150 -5.62 11.88 3.68
C LEU A 150 -4.28 11.45 3.10
N GLY A 151 -3.94 10.17 3.25
CA GLY A 151 -2.65 9.62 2.85
C GLY A 151 -2.74 8.53 1.80
N THR A 152 -1.74 8.45 0.93
CA THR A 152 -1.47 7.23 0.16
C THR A 152 -0.84 6.19 1.10
N GLY A 153 -1.30 4.95 1.12
CA GLY A 153 -0.87 3.91 2.09
C GLY A 153 -0.47 2.57 1.45
N VAL A 154 0.61 2.47 0.68
CA VAL A 154 1.48 3.54 0.17
C VAL A 154 1.58 3.47 -1.35
N THR A 155 1.91 4.60 -1.97
CA THR A 155 2.30 4.62 -3.39
C THR A 155 3.80 4.32 -3.55
N ASN A 156 4.31 4.38 -4.77
CA ASN A 156 5.71 4.14 -5.12
C ASN A 156 6.14 5.07 -6.27
N ALA A 157 7.45 5.17 -6.54
CA ALA A 157 8.00 6.08 -7.55
C ALA A 157 8.13 5.45 -8.96
N VAL A 158 7.57 4.25 -9.17
CA VAL A 158 7.79 3.45 -10.39
C VAL A 158 6.51 3.31 -11.22
N THR A 159 5.37 2.98 -10.61
CA THR A 159 4.11 2.75 -11.36
C THR A 159 3.54 4.00 -12.00
N ARG A 160 3.92 5.18 -11.48
CA ARG A 160 3.66 6.48 -12.09
C ARG A 160 4.97 7.22 -12.20
N HIS A 161 5.16 7.93 -13.31
CA HIS A 161 6.31 8.82 -13.42
C HIS A 161 6.30 9.80 -12.21
N PRO A 162 7.42 10.01 -11.50
CA PRO A 162 7.42 10.79 -10.25
C PRO A 162 6.81 12.19 -10.37
N THR A 163 6.95 12.85 -11.52
CA THR A 163 6.30 14.16 -11.77
C THR A 163 4.77 14.09 -11.74
N VAL A 164 4.17 12.98 -12.17
CA VAL A 164 2.72 12.75 -12.15
C VAL A 164 2.25 12.56 -10.70
N THR A 165 2.97 11.76 -9.92
CA THR A 165 2.70 11.58 -8.49
C THR A 165 2.81 12.90 -7.73
N ALA A 166 3.85 13.69 -7.99
CA ALA A 166 4.04 14.99 -7.36
C ALA A 166 2.87 15.96 -7.68
N ASN A 167 2.43 16.00 -8.94
CA ASN A 167 1.29 16.81 -9.34
C ASN A 167 -0.01 16.33 -8.68
N ALA A 168 -0.27 15.03 -8.70
CA ALA A 168 -1.49 14.46 -8.12
C ALA A 168 -1.59 14.72 -6.62
N ILE A 169 -0.52 14.51 -5.85
CA ILE A 169 -0.56 14.75 -4.41
C ILE A 169 -0.65 16.25 -4.06
N ALA A 170 -0.07 17.13 -4.88
CA ALA A 170 -0.25 18.58 -4.73
C ALA A 170 -1.72 18.99 -4.92
N ALA A 171 -2.40 18.44 -5.92
CA ALA A 171 -3.83 18.69 -6.13
C ALA A 171 -4.69 18.19 -4.96
N VAL A 172 -4.38 17.01 -4.40
CA VAL A 172 -5.05 16.51 -3.18
C VAL A 172 -4.77 17.45 -2.00
N ALA A 173 -3.54 17.96 -1.85
CA ALA A 173 -3.18 18.90 -0.80
C ALA A 173 -3.98 20.21 -0.91
N GLU A 174 -4.11 20.76 -2.12
CA GLU A 174 -4.91 21.95 -2.39
C GLU A 174 -6.39 21.73 -2.03
N ILE A 175 -7.03 20.71 -2.61
CA ILE A 175 -8.47 20.43 -2.42
C ILE A 175 -8.78 20.13 -0.95
N SER A 176 -7.88 19.40 -0.29
CA SER A 176 -8.05 19.02 1.12
C SER A 176 -7.67 20.13 2.10
N ARG A 177 -7.19 21.29 1.62
CA ARG A 177 -6.68 22.40 2.45
C ARG A 177 -5.56 21.95 3.39
N GLY A 178 -4.67 21.14 2.85
CA GLY A 178 -3.44 20.75 3.52
C GLY A 178 -3.52 19.47 4.36
N ARG A 179 -4.52 18.63 4.15
CA ARG A 179 -4.65 17.35 4.88
C ARG A 179 -3.94 16.19 4.18
N ALA A 180 -3.35 16.43 3.02
CA ALA A 180 -2.70 15.40 2.20
C ALA A 180 -1.36 14.94 2.78
N ILE A 181 -1.08 13.64 2.65
CA ILE A 181 0.18 13.01 3.03
C ILE A 181 0.62 12.07 1.89
N LEU A 182 1.89 12.17 1.50
CA LEU A 182 2.50 11.23 0.56
C LEU A 182 3.08 10.05 1.35
N GLY A 183 2.33 8.95 1.47
CA GLY A 183 2.93 7.70 1.93
C GLY A 183 3.63 7.02 0.76
N LEU A 184 4.92 6.79 0.91
CA LEU A 184 5.81 6.24 -0.09
C LEU A 184 6.37 4.90 0.39
N GLY A 185 6.57 3.96 -0.51
CA GLY A 185 7.30 2.73 -0.25
C GLY A 185 8.11 2.28 -1.46
N ALA A 186 8.87 1.20 -1.28
CA ALA A 186 9.65 0.58 -2.35
C ALA A 186 8.78 -0.01 -3.48
N GLY A 187 7.48 -0.19 -3.24
CA GLY A 187 6.60 -0.96 -4.10
C GLY A 187 6.68 -2.45 -3.75
N ASP A 188 5.53 -3.12 -3.80
CA ASP A 188 5.39 -4.55 -3.49
C ASP A 188 4.34 -5.13 -4.45
N SER A 189 3.09 -5.31 -4.02
CA SER A 189 2.00 -5.78 -4.89
C SER A 189 1.87 -4.98 -6.19
N ALA A 190 2.03 -3.66 -6.12
CA ALA A 190 1.96 -2.76 -7.26
C ALA A 190 3.07 -3.00 -8.31
N LEU A 191 4.23 -3.53 -7.92
CA LEU A 191 5.35 -3.80 -8.83
C LEU A 191 5.41 -5.26 -9.23
N TYR A 192 5.29 -6.19 -8.28
CA TYR A 192 5.24 -7.61 -8.58
C TYR A 192 4.07 -7.95 -9.51
N GLY A 193 2.91 -7.32 -9.32
CA GLY A 193 1.74 -7.50 -10.19
C GLY A 193 2.00 -7.16 -11.67
N ILE A 194 2.96 -6.27 -11.96
CA ILE A 194 3.35 -5.90 -13.34
C ILE A 194 4.71 -6.48 -13.76
N GLY A 195 5.23 -7.47 -13.03
CA GLY A 195 6.50 -8.13 -13.35
C GLY A 195 7.75 -7.33 -13.01
N LEU A 196 7.63 -6.26 -12.20
CA LEU A 196 8.74 -5.48 -11.70
C LEU A 196 9.11 -5.88 -10.27
N LYS A 197 10.28 -5.42 -9.81
CA LYS A 197 10.77 -5.65 -8.45
C LYS A 197 10.66 -4.40 -7.59
N PRO A 198 10.49 -4.54 -6.26
CA PRO A 198 10.64 -3.44 -5.31
C PRO A 198 11.91 -2.62 -5.53
N GLN A 199 11.81 -1.30 -5.35
CA GLN A 199 12.94 -0.38 -5.37
C GLN A 199 13.94 -0.70 -4.25
N LYS A 200 15.21 -0.52 -4.53
CA LYS A 200 16.28 -0.54 -3.53
C LYS A 200 16.18 0.68 -2.63
N VAL A 201 16.73 0.58 -1.42
CA VAL A 201 16.74 1.68 -0.43
C VAL A 201 17.28 2.99 -1.03
N VAL A 202 18.35 2.93 -1.83
CA VAL A 202 18.93 4.13 -2.49
C VAL A 202 17.99 4.76 -3.52
N GLU A 203 17.22 3.96 -4.26
CA GLU A 203 16.26 4.47 -5.24
C GLU A 203 15.06 5.13 -4.55
N VAL A 204 14.66 4.61 -3.38
CA VAL A 204 13.64 5.24 -2.52
C VAL A 204 14.16 6.54 -1.92
N GLU A 205 15.41 6.58 -1.47
CA GLU A 205 16.08 7.80 -0.97
C GLU A 205 16.11 8.90 -2.04
N GLU A 206 16.49 8.57 -3.27
CA GLU A 206 16.44 9.49 -4.41
C GLU A 206 15.01 9.98 -4.70
N ALA A 207 14.02 9.09 -4.60
CA ALA A 207 12.62 9.46 -4.79
C ALA A 207 12.13 10.44 -3.71
N ILE A 208 12.50 10.25 -2.43
CA ILE A 208 12.19 11.20 -1.36
C ILE A 208 12.77 12.58 -1.70
N GLY A 209 14.05 12.63 -2.10
CA GLY A 209 14.70 13.88 -2.52
C GLY A 209 13.99 14.57 -3.68
N PHE A 210 13.56 13.80 -4.69
CA PHE A 210 12.76 14.32 -5.80
C PHE A 210 11.42 14.90 -5.35
N PHE A 211 10.65 14.18 -4.53
CA PHE A 211 9.35 14.66 -4.08
C PHE A 211 9.48 15.90 -3.20
N ARG A 212 10.47 15.95 -2.30
CA ARG A 212 10.78 17.16 -1.52
C ARG A 212 11.07 18.38 -2.39
N SER A 213 11.76 18.20 -3.51
CA SER A 213 12.06 19.30 -4.43
C SER A 213 10.84 19.77 -5.24
N ARG A 214 9.69 19.08 -5.13
CA ARG A 214 8.49 19.33 -5.94
C ARG A 214 7.26 19.69 -5.13
N VAL A 215 7.10 19.12 -3.95
CA VAL A 215 5.95 19.26 -3.05
C VAL A 215 6.44 19.40 -1.60
N ASP A 216 7.25 20.42 -1.34
CA ASP A 216 7.94 20.65 -0.06
C ASP A 216 7.01 20.70 1.15
N ALA A 217 5.80 21.26 0.99
CA ALA A 217 4.80 21.36 2.04
C ALA A 217 4.04 20.06 2.32
N VAL A 218 4.08 19.06 1.41
CA VAL A 218 3.36 17.78 1.61
C VAL A 218 4.24 16.82 2.40
N PRO A 219 3.79 16.31 3.56
CA PRO A 219 4.61 15.42 4.34
C PRO A 219 4.78 14.06 3.68
N ILE A 220 5.96 13.47 3.86
CA ILE A 220 6.31 12.15 3.31
C ILE A 220 6.38 11.14 4.45
N TYR A 221 5.52 10.12 4.43
CA TYR A 221 5.61 8.98 5.35
C TYR A 221 6.23 7.81 4.60
N LEU A 222 7.20 7.14 5.20
CA LEU A 222 7.84 6.00 4.56
C LEU A 222 7.28 4.70 5.12
N ALA A 223 6.82 3.79 4.26
CA ALA A 223 6.51 2.43 4.66
C ALA A 223 7.80 1.65 4.93
N VAL A 224 7.91 1.08 6.13
CA VAL A 224 9.13 0.43 6.61
C VAL A 224 8.84 -0.89 7.30
N SER A 225 9.74 -1.85 7.14
CA SER A 225 9.69 -3.13 7.87
C SER A 225 11.06 -3.66 8.28
N GLN A 226 12.15 -3.19 7.65
CA GLN A 226 13.51 -3.66 7.88
C GLN A 226 14.47 -2.51 8.18
N GLU A 227 15.56 -2.83 8.89
CA GLU A 227 16.54 -1.89 9.45
C GLU A 227 16.92 -0.74 8.53
N ARG A 228 17.42 -1.04 7.32
CA ARG A 228 17.93 0.00 6.41
C ARG A 228 16.85 0.99 5.99
N MET A 229 15.62 0.51 5.80
CA MET A 229 14.48 1.37 5.45
C MET A 229 13.97 2.16 6.66
N CYS A 230 13.93 1.54 7.85
CA CYS A 230 13.64 2.22 9.10
C CYS A 230 14.62 3.37 9.38
N GLN A 231 15.92 3.11 9.23
CA GLN A 231 16.95 4.14 9.37
C GLN A 231 16.81 5.25 8.31
N LEU A 232 16.47 4.91 7.05
CA LEU A 232 16.20 5.91 6.01
C LEU A 232 15.00 6.80 6.39
N ALA A 233 13.91 6.22 6.90
CA ALA A 233 12.74 6.99 7.34
C ALA A 233 13.13 8.01 8.40
N GLY A 234 13.85 7.58 9.44
CA GLY A 234 14.35 8.48 10.49
C GLY A 234 15.25 9.60 9.95
N ARG A 235 16.06 9.34 8.91
CA ARG A 235 16.92 10.36 8.31
C ARG A 235 16.17 11.38 7.44
N GLN A 236 15.18 10.97 6.64
CA GLN A 236 14.65 11.83 5.55
C GLN A 236 13.12 12.01 5.50
N ALA A 237 12.33 11.13 6.11
CA ALA A 237 10.86 11.18 6.06
C ALA A 237 10.28 12.05 7.20
N ASP A 238 9.00 12.42 7.12
CA ASP A 238 8.28 13.12 8.21
C ASP A 238 7.54 12.18 9.16
N GLY A 239 7.49 10.90 8.82
CA GLY A 239 6.86 9.84 9.60
C GLY A 239 7.13 8.48 8.99
N ALA A 240 6.74 7.43 9.70
CA ALA A 240 6.88 6.05 9.25
C ALA A 240 5.55 5.32 9.37
N ILE A 241 5.27 4.47 8.37
CA ILE A 241 4.24 3.43 8.44
C ILE A 241 4.97 2.11 8.62
N VAL A 242 5.02 1.64 9.85
CA VAL A 242 5.66 0.38 10.22
C VAL A 242 4.75 -0.77 9.85
N MET A 243 5.29 -1.71 9.09
CA MET A 243 4.64 -2.96 8.70
C MET A 243 5.41 -4.14 9.27
N GLY A 244 4.70 -5.20 9.63
CA GLY A 244 5.31 -6.38 10.20
C GLY A 244 4.36 -7.14 11.14
N PRO A 245 4.85 -8.23 11.75
CA PRO A 245 4.08 -8.99 12.72
C PRO A 245 3.71 -8.13 13.93
N ALA A 246 2.50 -8.30 14.44
CA ALA A 246 2.00 -7.62 15.65
C ALA A 246 2.63 -8.16 16.94
N GLN A 247 3.96 -8.20 16.98
CA GLN A 247 4.78 -8.71 18.08
C GLN A 247 5.60 -7.56 18.71
N PRO A 248 5.46 -7.29 20.01
CA PRO A 248 6.09 -6.14 20.66
C PRO A 248 7.62 -6.09 20.57
N ASP A 249 8.30 -7.23 20.53
CA ASP A 249 9.76 -7.31 20.38
C ASP A 249 10.23 -6.87 18.98
N MET A 250 9.55 -7.30 17.92
CA MET A 250 9.79 -6.85 16.56
C MET A 250 9.51 -5.37 16.41
N VAL A 251 8.34 -4.91 16.87
CA VAL A 251 7.94 -3.51 16.71
C VAL A 251 8.88 -2.58 17.48
N ARG A 252 9.30 -2.96 18.71
CA ARG A 252 10.31 -2.20 19.45
C ARG A 252 11.62 -2.08 18.67
N ARG A 253 12.11 -3.18 18.09
CA ARG A 253 13.33 -3.15 17.26
C ARG A 253 13.17 -2.24 16.04
N GLN A 254 12.01 -2.24 15.38
CA GLN A 254 11.73 -1.35 14.26
C GLN A 254 11.71 0.12 14.68
N VAL A 255 11.13 0.44 15.84
CA VAL A 255 11.16 1.78 16.45
C VAL A 255 12.61 2.20 16.74
N GLU A 256 13.41 1.34 17.37
CA GLU A 256 14.82 1.60 17.67
C GLU A 256 15.64 1.90 16.40
N TRP A 257 15.39 1.20 15.29
CA TRP A 257 16.03 1.49 14.01
C TRP A 257 15.64 2.86 13.44
N ILE A 258 14.37 3.25 13.58
CA ILE A 258 13.89 4.58 13.16
C ILE A 258 14.56 5.67 14.01
N GLU A 259 14.59 5.48 15.33
CA GLU A 259 15.23 6.40 16.27
C GLU A 259 16.74 6.52 16.03
N GLY A 260 17.40 5.42 15.67
CA GLY A 260 18.79 5.44 15.21
C GLY A 260 18.97 6.31 13.97
N GLY A 261 18.05 6.25 13.00
CA GLY A 261 18.01 7.13 11.83
C GLY A 261 17.81 8.60 12.19
N LEU A 262 16.87 8.91 13.09
CA LEU A 262 16.64 10.26 13.60
C LEU A 262 17.88 10.84 14.28
N LYS A 263 18.50 10.05 15.16
CA LYS A 263 19.72 10.42 15.88
C LYS A 263 20.88 10.69 14.91
N ALA A 264 21.06 9.84 13.91
CA ALA A 264 22.11 10.02 12.89
C ALA A 264 21.93 11.31 12.07
N ALA A 265 20.69 11.77 11.88
CA ALA A 265 20.37 13.02 11.19
C ALA A 265 20.24 14.25 12.13
N GLY A 266 20.45 14.09 13.43
CA GLY A 266 20.29 15.16 14.41
C GLY A 266 18.84 15.69 14.53
N ARG A 267 17.85 14.82 14.28
CA ARG A 267 16.42 15.18 14.28
C ARG A 267 15.74 14.83 15.59
N ASP A 268 14.76 15.64 15.98
CA ASP A 268 13.99 15.45 17.21
C ASP A 268 12.86 14.43 17.01
N ARG A 269 12.83 13.36 17.83
CA ARG A 269 11.79 12.32 17.84
C ARG A 269 10.38 12.88 17.98
N ARG A 270 10.21 14.01 18.67
CA ARG A 270 8.90 14.67 18.86
C ARG A 270 8.30 15.22 17.57
N THR A 271 9.11 15.39 16.52
CA THR A 271 8.66 15.89 15.22
C THR A 271 8.31 14.78 14.23
N PHE A 272 8.50 13.52 14.63
CA PHE A 272 8.33 12.34 13.79
C PHE A 272 7.20 11.47 14.34
N GLU A 273 6.34 10.96 13.47
CA GLU A 273 5.22 10.09 13.87
C GLU A 273 5.46 8.67 13.36
N ILE A 274 5.34 7.68 14.24
CA ILE A 274 5.46 6.26 13.94
C ILE A 274 4.08 5.62 14.06
N GLU A 275 3.52 5.24 12.92
CA GLU A 275 2.26 4.51 12.84
C GLU A 275 2.51 3.03 12.56
N PHE A 276 1.82 2.13 13.24
CA PHE A 276 1.91 0.69 12.98
C PHE A 276 0.61 0.15 12.39
N ILE A 277 0.70 -0.56 11.26
CA ILE A 277 -0.46 -1.19 10.64
C ILE A 277 -0.63 -2.64 11.10
N ALA A 278 -1.78 -2.94 11.69
CA ALA A 278 -2.12 -4.30 12.10
C ALA A 278 -3.64 -4.53 12.09
N THR A 279 -4.06 -5.77 11.87
CA THR A 279 -5.45 -6.19 12.02
C THR A 279 -5.74 -6.68 13.42
N VAL A 280 -6.98 -6.46 13.88
CA VAL A 280 -7.52 -6.98 15.13
C VAL A 280 -8.77 -7.79 14.83
N ALA A 281 -8.88 -9.00 15.37
CA ALA A 281 -10.08 -9.82 15.27
C ALA A 281 -10.21 -10.82 16.44
N THR A 282 -11.40 -11.36 16.61
CA THR A 282 -11.64 -12.44 17.59
C THR A 282 -11.44 -13.83 16.99
N SER A 283 -11.45 -13.95 15.66
CA SER A 283 -11.21 -15.19 14.92
C SER A 283 -9.99 -15.05 13.99
N PRO A 284 -9.11 -16.06 13.90
CA PRO A 284 -8.02 -16.10 12.92
C PRO A 284 -8.51 -15.97 11.47
N ASP A 285 -9.67 -16.57 11.14
CA ASP A 285 -10.20 -16.58 9.78
C ASP A 285 -10.49 -15.17 9.24
N ASP A 286 -10.92 -14.26 10.12
CA ASP A 286 -11.26 -12.88 9.74
C ASP A 286 -10.04 -12.08 9.28
N VAL A 287 -8.82 -12.51 9.66
CA VAL A 287 -7.57 -11.81 9.39
C VAL A 287 -6.53 -12.66 8.67
N ARG A 288 -6.86 -13.90 8.29
CA ARG A 288 -5.91 -14.84 7.68
C ARG A 288 -5.29 -14.29 6.38
N SER A 289 -6.08 -13.62 5.54
CA SER A 289 -5.57 -12.97 4.32
C SER A 289 -4.52 -11.89 4.62
N TRP A 290 -4.74 -11.08 5.66
CA TRP A 290 -3.75 -10.10 6.13
C TRP A 290 -2.50 -10.80 6.65
N ALA A 291 -2.67 -11.78 7.54
CA ALA A 291 -1.57 -12.54 8.13
C ALA A 291 -0.71 -13.24 7.05
N SER A 292 -1.33 -13.81 6.02
CA SER A 292 -0.63 -14.43 4.88
C SER A 292 0.25 -13.43 4.14
N THR A 293 -0.22 -12.19 4.00
CA THR A 293 0.56 -11.11 3.41
C THR A 293 1.75 -10.74 4.29
N GLN A 294 1.57 -10.71 5.61
CA GLN A 294 2.68 -10.45 6.56
C GLN A 294 3.69 -11.60 6.56
N ALA A 295 3.23 -12.86 6.49
CA ALA A 295 4.08 -14.04 6.39
C ALA A 295 4.99 -13.94 5.15
N ARG A 296 4.44 -13.61 3.98
CA ARG A 296 5.26 -13.45 2.76
C ARG A 296 6.31 -12.37 2.93
N LEU A 297 5.96 -11.22 3.52
CA LEU A 297 6.94 -10.14 3.73
C LEU A 297 8.12 -10.60 4.61
N LEU A 298 7.84 -11.47 5.58
CA LEU A 298 8.85 -12.09 6.44
C LEU A 298 9.72 -13.13 5.73
N ALA A 299 9.26 -13.72 4.61
CA ALA A 299 10.06 -14.69 3.85
C ALA A 299 11.37 -14.07 3.31
N HIS A 300 11.39 -12.75 3.12
CA HIS A 300 12.58 -12.00 2.72
C HIS A 300 13.48 -11.57 3.88
N HIS A 301 13.12 -11.86 5.14
CA HIS A 301 13.94 -11.54 6.30
C HIS A 301 15.08 -12.54 6.44
N ARG A 302 16.32 -12.03 6.54
CA ARG A 302 17.49 -12.87 6.78
C ARG A 302 17.42 -13.60 8.12
N GLU A 303 16.91 -12.91 9.13
CA GLU A 303 16.77 -13.41 10.49
C GLU A 303 15.33 -13.18 10.95
N LEU A 304 14.73 -14.24 11.50
CA LEU A 304 13.40 -14.19 12.10
C LEU A 304 13.56 -13.99 13.62
N PRO A 305 12.66 -13.24 14.27
CA PRO A 305 12.52 -13.23 15.73
C PRO A 305 12.32 -14.64 16.27
N GLU A 306 12.73 -14.87 17.52
CA GLU A 306 12.53 -16.17 18.20
C GLU A 306 11.06 -16.61 18.16
N SER A 307 10.12 -15.68 18.31
CA SER A 307 8.67 -15.92 18.22
C SER A 307 8.19 -16.41 16.84
N LEU A 308 8.98 -16.20 15.78
CA LEU A 308 8.66 -16.58 14.41
C LEU A 308 9.54 -17.72 13.86
N VAL A 309 10.61 -18.10 14.55
CA VAL A 309 11.47 -19.22 14.16
C VAL A 309 10.68 -20.54 14.00
N PRO A 310 9.72 -20.90 14.88
CA PRO A 310 8.95 -22.14 14.71
C PRO A 310 8.15 -22.19 13.40
N PHE A 311 7.77 -21.05 12.84
CA PHE A 311 6.92 -20.94 11.65
C PHE A 311 7.71 -20.71 10.35
N ARG A 312 9.04 -20.92 10.35
CA ARG A 312 9.90 -20.65 9.20
C ARG A 312 9.42 -21.31 7.91
N ASP A 313 8.97 -22.56 7.98
CA ASP A 313 8.54 -23.32 6.82
C ASP A 313 7.20 -22.80 6.25
N GLU A 314 6.25 -22.45 7.12
CA GLU A 314 4.98 -21.80 6.73
C GLU A 314 5.22 -20.43 6.09
N ILE A 315 6.12 -19.63 6.68
CA ILE A 315 6.53 -18.32 6.15
C ILE A 315 7.09 -18.47 4.73
N LYS A 316 7.95 -19.47 4.49
CA LYS A 316 8.49 -19.73 3.16
C LYS A 316 7.39 -20.18 2.17
N ALA A 317 6.51 -21.09 2.58
CA ALA A 317 5.41 -21.56 1.74
C ALA A 317 4.42 -20.45 1.37
N SER A 318 4.25 -19.45 2.25
CA SER A 318 3.41 -18.29 1.97
C SER A 318 3.90 -17.43 0.81
N GLU A 319 5.22 -17.40 0.55
CA GLU A 319 5.79 -16.70 -0.60
C GLU A 319 5.54 -17.44 -1.91
N GLU A 320 5.77 -18.76 -1.91
CA GLU A 320 5.65 -19.62 -3.10
C GLU A 320 4.21 -19.68 -3.64
N SER A 321 3.22 -19.54 -2.77
CA SER A 321 1.80 -19.62 -3.09
C SER A 321 1.14 -18.27 -3.37
N TYR A 322 1.85 -17.15 -3.22
CA TYR A 322 1.22 -15.82 -3.18
C TYR A 322 0.76 -15.32 -4.55
N ASP A 323 -0.52 -14.92 -4.63
CA ASP A 323 -1.09 -14.26 -5.81
C ASP A 323 -1.22 -12.75 -5.57
N TYR A 324 -0.42 -11.96 -6.29
CA TYR A 324 -0.41 -10.51 -6.19
C TYR A 324 -1.67 -9.83 -6.74
N ALA A 325 -2.44 -10.48 -7.61
CA ALA A 325 -3.72 -9.93 -8.09
C ALA A 325 -4.78 -9.93 -6.97
N GLU A 326 -4.72 -10.92 -6.08
CA GLU A 326 -5.60 -11.08 -4.92
C GLU A 326 -5.00 -10.47 -3.63
N HIS A 327 -4.05 -9.55 -3.73
CA HIS A 327 -3.39 -8.93 -2.58
C HIS A 327 -4.39 -8.31 -1.58
N LEU A 328 -4.34 -8.74 -0.31
CA LEU A 328 -5.27 -8.34 0.77
C LEU A 328 -6.76 -8.66 0.49
N SER A 329 -7.04 -9.54 -0.47
CA SER A 329 -8.40 -10.00 -0.79
C SER A 329 -8.84 -11.05 0.21
N THR A 330 -10.08 -10.96 0.68
CA THR A 330 -10.69 -11.99 1.55
C THR A 330 -11.01 -13.28 0.80
N HIS A 331 -10.89 -13.30 -0.54
CA HIS A 331 -11.10 -14.48 -1.38
C HIS A 331 -9.79 -15.10 -1.87
N ALA A 332 -8.65 -14.61 -1.38
CA ALA A 332 -7.33 -15.09 -1.75
C ALA A 332 -7.14 -16.57 -1.40
N THR A 333 -6.91 -17.41 -2.41
CA THR A 333 -6.63 -18.84 -2.24
C THR A 333 -5.28 -19.10 -1.54
N HIS A 334 -4.31 -18.17 -1.68
CA HIS A 334 -3.01 -18.21 -1.02
C HIS A 334 -3.08 -18.08 0.51
N SER A 335 -4.25 -17.81 1.07
CA SER A 335 -4.44 -17.71 2.53
C SER A 335 -4.35 -19.04 3.27
N GLY A 336 -4.42 -20.18 2.57
CA GLY A 336 -4.32 -21.52 3.18
C GLY A 336 -2.92 -21.91 3.65
N ALA A 337 -1.88 -21.14 3.32
CA ALA A 337 -0.49 -21.46 3.64
C ALA A 337 -0.08 -21.14 5.09
N VAL A 338 -0.94 -20.46 5.86
CA VAL A 338 -0.65 -20.04 7.24
C VAL A 338 -1.62 -20.67 8.25
N SER A 339 -1.07 -21.31 9.29
CA SER A 339 -1.81 -21.91 10.40
C SER A 339 -2.46 -20.86 11.30
N ASP A 340 -3.43 -21.28 12.12
CA ASP A 340 -4.07 -20.41 13.12
C ASP A 340 -3.06 -19.84 14.13
N GLU A 341 -2.04 -20.64 14.47
CA GLU A 341 -1.00 -20.25 15.40
C GLU A 341 -0.11 -19.15 14.80
N LEU A 342 0.30 -19.31 13.53
CA LEU A 342 1.01 -18.27 12.80
C LEU A 342 0.13 -17.01 12.63
N VAL A 343 -1.15 -17.15 12.33
CA VAL A 343 -2.08 -16.01 12.23
C VAL A 343 -2.13 -15.21 13.54
N ARG A 344 -2.27 -15.89 14.69
CA ARG A 344 -2.25 -15.25 16.03
C ARG A 344 -0.89 -14.63 16.38
N THR A 345 0.17 -15.10 15.74
CA THR A 345 1.52 -14.54 15.89
C THR A 345 1.71 -13.30 15.03
N LEU A 346 1.14 -13.25 13.82
CA LEU A 346 1.31 -12.13 12.87
C LEU A 346 0.30 -11.00 13.07
N ALA A 347 -0.90 -11.30 13.57
CA ALA A 347 -1.99 -10.35 13.79
C ALA A 347 -2.40 -10.27 15.27
N ILE A 348 -3.29 -9.35 15.61
CA ILE A 348 -3.84 -9.22 16.97
C ILE A 348 -5.13 -10.05 17.02
N VAL A 349 -5.05 -11.29 17.51
CA VAL A 349 -6.18 -12.22 17.49
C VAL A 349 -6.38 -12.90 18.84
N GLY A 350 -7.56 -12.72 19.42
CA GLY A 350 -7.94 -13.30 20.71
C GLY A 350 -9.29 -12.79 21.21
N THR A 351 -9.60 -13.05 22.47
CA THR A 351 -10.70 -12.36 23.18
C THR A 351 -10.48 -10.84 23.18
N PRO A 352 -11.54 -10.03 23.39
CA PRO A 352 -11.39 -8.57 23.47
C PRO A 352 -10.32 -8.13 24.49
N SER A 353 -10.26 -8.78 25.65
CA SER A 353 -9.26 -8.50 26.69
C SER A 353 -7.82 -8.81 26.23
N GLU A 354 -7.59 -9.96 25.60
CA GLU A 354 -6.28 -10.30 25.04
C GLU A 354 -5.86 -9.34 23.92
N CYS A 355 -6.81 -8.87 23.09
CA CYS A 355 -6.55 -7.85 22.08
C CYS A 355 -6.14 -6.52 22.72
N VAL A 356 -6.81 -6.11 23.80
CA VAL A 356 -6.46 -4.90 24.56
C VAL A 356 -5.07 -5.00 25.17
N GLU A 357 -4.73 -6.13 25.79
CA GLU A 357 -3.40 -6.38 26.33
C GLU A 357 -2.32 -6.30 25.27
N ARG A 358 -2.54 -6.94 24.10
CA ARG A 358 -1.60 -6.89 22.98
C ARG A 358 -1.43 -5.46 22.45
N LEU A 359 -2.52 -4.71 22.30
CA LEU A 359 -2.47 -3.32 21.84
C LEU A 359 -1.71 -2.41 22.82
N ARG A 360 -1.91 -2.58 24.13
CA ARG A 360 -1.13 -1.85 25.15
C ARG A 360 0.34 -2.19 25.10
N ALA A 361 0.68 -3.46 24.92
CA ALA A 361 2.07 -3.89 24.77
C ALA A 361 2.74 -3.30 23.51
N LEU A 362 1.99 -3.19 22.40
CA LEU A 362 2.45 -2.53 21.18
C LEU A 362 2.61 -1.02 21.38
N GLN A 363 1.66 -0.34 22.03
CA GLN A 363 1.78 1.09 22.35
C GLN A 363 3.04 1.38 23.18
N ALA A 364 3.36 0.52 24.14
CA ALA A 364 4.56 0.63 24.99
C ALA A 364 5.89 0.43 24.24
N THR A 365 5.88 0.14 22.93
CA THR A 365 7.09 0.05 22.11
C THR A 365 7.59 1.41 21.59
N GLY A 366 6.81 2.49 21.79
CA GLY A 366 7.12 3.82 21.27
C GLY A 366 6.39 4.19 19.99
N LEU A 367 5.30 3.49 19.67
CA LEU A 367 4.36 3.87 18.61
C LEU A 367 3.54 5.09 19.01
N ASP A 368 3.27 5.97 18.04
CA ASP A 368 2.43 7.15 18.24
C ASP A 368 0.96 6.86 17.90
N SER A 369 0.70 5.94 16.97
CA SER A 369 -0.66 5.63 16.49
C SER A 369 -0.72 4.26 15.81
N MET A 370 -1.94 3.71 15.69
CA MET A 370 -2.23 2.47 14.97
C MET A 370 -3.05 2.73 13.71
N ILE A 371 -2.77 1.93 12.67
CA ILE A 371 -3.57 1.86 11.46
C ILE A 371 -4.30 0.52 11.46
N PHE A 372 -5.63 0.54 11.51
CA PHE A 372 -6.44 -0.67 11.35
C PHE A 372 -6.93 -0.79 9.91
N PRO A 373 -6.51 -1.80 9.14
CA PRO A 373 -7.02 -1.99 7.80
C PRO A 373 -8.42 -2.59 7.85
N LEU A 374 -9.36 -1.98 7.11
CA LEU A 374 -10.75 -2.46 7.03
C LEU A 374 -10.99 -3.18 5.70
N ALA A 375 -10.80 -4.50 5.70
CA ALA A 375 -11.11 -5.38 4.57
C ALA A 375 -12.61 -5.73 4.53
N GLY A 376 -13.14 -6.23 3.40
CA GLY A 376 -14.51 -6.78 3.29
C GLY A 376 -15.68 -5.76 3.21
N ARG A 377 -16.93 -6.27 3.25
CA ARG A 377 -18.22 -5.52 3.25
C ARG A 377 -18.64 -5.06 4.65
N GLY A 378 -19.36 -3.95 4.82
CA GLY A 378 -19.79 -3.49 6.16
C GLY A 378 -18.63 -2.95 7.01
N ARG A 379 -17.78 -2.12 6.39
CA ARG A 379 -16.53 -1.64 7.01
C ARG A 379 -16.78 -0.72 8.18
N LEU A 380 -17.80 0.13 8.11
CA LEU A 380 -18.11 1.08 9.17
C LEU A 380 -18.71 0.38 10.39
N GLU A 381 -19.54 -0.64 10.19
CA GLU A 381 -20.05 -1.49 11.28
C GLU A 381 -18.91 -2.24 11.97
N ARG A 382 -17.96 -2.81 11.20
CA ARG A 382 -16.76 -3.42 11.77
C ARG A 382 -15.90 -2.43 12.54
N TRP A 383 -15.72 -1.22 12.01
CA TRP A 383 -15.00 -0.16 12.71
C TRP A 383 -15.66 0.16 14.06
N ARG A 384 -16.98 0.36 14.09
CA ARG A 384 -17.73 0.62 15.33
C ARG A 384 -17.60 -0.53 16.32
N LYS A 385 -17.73 -1.78 15.85
CA LYS A 385 -17.54 -2.97 16.69
C LYS A 385 -16.14 -3.01 17.30
N LEU A 386 -15.09 -2.84 16.48
CA LEU A 386 -13.70 -2.80 16.95
C LEU A 386 -13.50 -1.67 17.97
N ARG A 387 -14.05 -0.49 17.71
CA ARG A 387 -13.97 0.64 18.63
C ARG A 387 -14.65 0.32 19.96
N ASP A 388 -15.90 -0.11 19.92
CA ASP A 388 -16.74 -0.26 21.12
C ASP A 388 -16.27 -1.43 21.99
N GLU A 389 -15.85 -2.55 21.38
CA GLU A 389 -15.44 -3.75 22.12
C GLU A 389 -13.99 -3.68 22.61
N ILE A 390 -13.09 -3.03 21.85
CA ILE A 390 -11.63 -3.11 22.09
C ILE A 390 -11.04 -1.72 22.30
N LEU A 391 -11.19 -0.80 21.34
CA LEU A 391 -10.43 0.45 21.37
C LEU A 391 -10.93 1.45 22.42
N ALA A 392 -12.19 1.40 22.84
CA ALA A 392 -12.75 2.24 23.91
C ALA A 392 -12.05 2.03 25.27
N GLN A 393 -11.28 0.95 25.40
CA GLN A 393 -10.49 0.63 26.61
C GLN A 393 -9.04 1.15 26.54
N ILE A 394 -8.67 1.81 25.44
CA ILE A 394 -7.28 2.19 25.09
C ILE A 394 -7.19 3.62 24.56
N ILE A 395 -8.14 4.02 23.71
CA ILE A 395 -8.28 5.40 23.24
C ILE A 395 -8.75 6.24 24.42
N VAL A 396 -8.01 7.30 24.72
CA VAL A 396 -8.31 8.28 25.78
C VAL A 396 -9.01 9.49 25.17
#